data_AF-A0A9P5N9U9-F1
#
_entry.id   AF-A0A9P5N9U9-F1
#
_cell.length_a   1.000
_cell.length_b   1.000
_cell.length_c   1.000
_cell.angle_alpha   90.00
_cell.angle_beta   90.00
_cell.angle_gamma   90.00
#
_symmetry.space_group_name_H-M   'P 1'
#
loop_
_entity.id
_entity.type
_entity.pdbx_description
1 polymer ?
#
loop_
_entity_poly.entity_id
_entity_poly.type
_entity_poly.pdbx_seq_one_letter_code
_entity_poly.pdbx_strand_id
1 'polypeptide(L)'
;DLNKIMEIPTGLISQLLPDNNRTVLELIAFDLPHAIPSFDSPTEDFFNKNPPNTTSQLDLPHIPSPPLGVVKALCHELPAKVEDSYQSIRCIHTTSAKEKTYPLWIIKYWEEVDHVRIAQRAWMKAQDSLRKTGNTWQARGKLSSICIITDISEGLSILPWNSCLEGFSASAQEDMTSLVTYTSNDWLKDFHINQMLDLLQFDL
;
A
#
# COMPACT_ATOMS: atom_id res chain seq x y z
N ASP A 1 1.79 20.05 19.09
CA ASP A 1 1.88 19.96 17.63
C ASP A 1 1.50 18.54 17.23
N LEU A 2 0.29 18.37 16.69
CA LEU A 2 -0.27 17.06 16.35
C LEU A 2 0.55 16.34 15.29
N ASN A 3 1.12 17.09 14.34
CA ASN A 3 1.94 16.53 13.27
C ASN A 3 3.18 15.81 13.83
N LYS A 4 3.84 16.42 14.82
CA LYS A 4 5.02 15.84 15.47
C LYS A 4 4.69 14.57 16.27
N ILE A 5 3.48 14.46 16.82
CA ILE A 5 3.04 13.29 17.59
C ILE A 5 2.69 12.11 16.67
N MET A 6 2.28 12.42 15.43
CA MET A 6 1.88 11.46 14.40
C MET A 6 3.01 11.05 13.47
N GLU A 7 4.16 11.71 13.54
CA GLU A 7 5.31 11.40 12.72
C GLU A 7 5.90 10.04 13.10
N ILE A 8 5.97 9.13 12.12
CA ILE A 8 6.64 7.84 12.30
C ILE A 8 8.14 8.11 12.46
N PRO A 9 8.81 7.57 13.49
CA PRO A 9 10.24 7.79 13.68
C PRO A 9 11.05 7.39 12.43
N THR A 10 11.89 8.30 11.91
CA THR A 10 12.60 8.13 10.62
C THR A 10 13.42 6.84 10.55
N GLY A 11 14.03 6.42 11.66
CA GLY A 11 14.80 5.18 11.74
C GLY A 11 13.98 3.89 11.66
N LEU A 12 12.65 3.99 11.78
CA LEU A 12 11.72 2.86 11.68
C LEU A 12 11.02 2.77 10.33
N ILE A 13 10.86 3.89 9.61
CA ILE A 13 10.09 3.90 8.36
C ILE A 13 10.64 2.86 7.38
N SER A 14 11.96 2.79 7.20
CA SER A 14 12.61 1.85 6.28
C SER A 14 12.52 0.37 6.71
N GLN A 15 12.19 0.10 7.98
CA GLN A 15 11.98 -1.24 8.51
C GLN A 15 10.51 -1.65 8.45
N LEU A 16 9.59 -0.70 8.58
CA LEU A 16 8.16 -0.91 8.70
C LEU A 16 7.41 -0.84 7.36
N LEU A 17 7.92 -0.06 6.41
CA LEU A 17 7.30 0.19 5.12
C LEU A 17 8.32 -0.03 3.99
N PRO A 18 7.88 -0.50 2.80
CA PRO A 18 8.77 -0.56 1.66
C PRO A 18 9.17 0.86 1.22
N ASP A 19 10.44 1.03 0.87
CA ASP A 19 10.92 2.28 0.26
C ASP A 19 10.17 2.53 -1.05
N ASN A 20 9.80 3.78 -1.33
CA ASN A 20 9.13 4.20 -2.56
C ASN A 20 9.94 3.88 -3.83
N ASN A 21 11.25 3.76 -3.69
CA ASN A 21 12.17 3.40 -4.78
C ASN A 21 12.29 1.89 -5.00
N ARG A 22 11.65 1.05 -4.17
CA ARG A 22 11.64 -0.41 -4.40
C ARG A 22 10.92 -0.74 -5.69
N THR A 23 11.33 -1.85 -6.27
CA THR A 23 10.68 -2.38 -7.47
C THR A 23 9.30 -2.95 -7.14
N VAL A 24 8.45 -3.12 -8.17
CA VAL A 24 7.16 -3.81 -8.03
C VAL A 24 7.33 -5.23 -7.46
N LEU A 25 8.37 -5.97 -7.86
CA LEU A 25 8.61 -7.32 -7.32
C LEU A 25 8.96 -7.30 -5.84
N GLU A 26 9.81 -6.35 -5.42
CA GLU A 26 10.17 -6.19 -4.02
C GLU A 26 8.96 -5.76 -3.17
N LEU A 27 8.07 -4.93 -3.73
CA LEU A 27 6.79 -4.59 -3.08
C LEU A 27 5.92 -5.84 -2.90
N ILE A 28 5.75 -6.66 -3.94
CA ILE A 28 4.95 -7.90 -3.86
C ILE A 28 5.53 -8.87 -2.83
N ALA A 29 6.86 -8.95 -2.73
CA ALA A 29 7.54 -9.80 -1.77
C ALA A 29 7.62 -9.23 -0.34
N PHE A 30 7.26 -7.95 -0.15
CA PHE A 30 7.32 -7.29 1.15
C PHE A 30 6.24 -7.82 2.09
N ASP A 31 6.65 -8.26 3.28
CA ASP A 31 5.70 -8.76 4.29
C ASP A 31 5.05 -7.58 5.02
N LEU A 32 3.77 -7.36 4.74
CA LEU A 32 2.96 -6.37 5.43
C LEU A 32 2.14 -7.05 6.52
N PRO A 33 1.88 -6.36 7.66
CA PRO A 33 0.93 -6.87 8.64
C PRO A 33 -0.42 -7.13 7.96
N HIS A 34 -1.01 -8.28 8.24
CA HIS A 34 -2.33 -8.62 7.73
C HIS A 34 -3.39 -7.68 8.31
N ALA A 35 -4.41 -7.35 7.52
CA ALA A 35 -5.57 -6.62 8.03
C ALA A 35 -6.58 -7.60 8.61
N ILE A 36 -7.17 -7.26 9.76
CA ILE A 36 -8.35 -7.99 10.22
C ILE A 36 -9.59 -7.58 9.40
N PRO A 37 -10.51 -8.51 9.12
CA PRO A 37 -11.62 -8.26 8.21
C PRO A 37 -12.71 -7.36 8.80
N SER A 38 -13.00 -7.51 10.09
CA SER A 38 -14.03 -6.74 10.80
C SER A 38 -13.65 -6.56 12.26
N PHE A 39 -14.19 -5.51 12.87
CA PHE A 39 -13.99 -5.22 14.29
C PHE A 39 -15.15 -4.38 14.80
N ASP A 40 -15.83 -4.86 15.85
CA ASP A 40 -17.13 -4.32 16.28
C ASP A 40 -17.06 -3.51 17.59
N SER A 41 -15.87 -3.21 18.12
CA SER A 41 -15.76 -2.38 19.32
C SER A 41 -15.63 -0.89 18.98
N PRO A 42 -16.08 0.01 19.87
CA PRO A 42 -15.91 1.45 19.70
C PRO A 42 -14.44 1.85 19.49
N THR A 43 -14.22 2.85 18.66
CA THR A 43 -12.92 3.50 18.42
C THR A 43 -12.34 4.10 19.69
N GLU A 44 -13.20 4.55 20.61
CA GLU A 44 -12.80 5.11 21.90
C GLU A 44 -11.97 4.15 22.75
N ASP A 45 -12.24 2.84 22.65
CA ASP A 45 -11.55 1.82 23.43
C ASP A 45 -10.08 1.65 23.00
N PHE A 46 -9.72 2.10 21.78
CA PHE A 46 -8.33 2.15 21.35
C PHE A 46 -7.53 3.18 22.13
N PHE A 47 -8.11 4.31 22.52
CA PHE A 47 -7.33 5.37 23.15
C PHE A 47 -7.05 5.07 24.63
N ASN A 48 -5.84 5.40 25.08
CA ASN A 48 -5.44 5.26 26.48
C ASN A 48 -4.70 6.51 26.98
N LYS A 49 -5.02 6.95 28.21
CA LYS A 49 -4.41 8.12 28.86
C LYS A 49 -3.02 7.85 29.42
N ASN A 50 -2.67 6.59 29.64
CA ASN A 50 -1.35 6.19 30.09
C ASN A 50 -0.34 6.29 28.92
N PRO A 51 0.95 6.54 29.22
CA PRO A 51 2.01 6.51 28.21
C PRO A 51 2.13 5.10 27.58
N PRO A 52 2.72 5.00 26.38
CA PRO A 52 2.98 3.71 25.74
C PRO A 52 3.90 2.84 26.61
N ASN A 53 3.52 1.57 26.81
CA ASN A 53 4.29 0.60 27.59
C ASN A 53 5.15 -0.32 26.70
N THR A 54 4.99 -0.23 25.38
CA THR A 54 5.76 -1.03 24.43
C THR A 54 7.11 -0.37 24.15
N THR A 55 8.19 -1.09 24.46
CA THR A 55 9.57 -0.66 24.18
C THR A 55 10.16 -1.28 22.91
N SER A 56 9.66 -2.45 22.50
CA SER A 56 10.12 -3.17 21.32
C SER A 56 9.32 -2.75 20.08
N GLN A 57 9.98 -2.04 19.18
CA GLN A 57 9.42 -1.66 17.87
C GLN A 57 9.45 -2.84 16.88
N LEU A 58 10.17 -3.92 17.19
CA LEU A 58 10.30 -5.12 16.36
C LEU A 58 8.99 -5.92 16.25
N ASP A 59 8.05 -5.71 17.17
CA ASP A 59 6.78 -6.44 17.17
C ASP A 59 5.77 -5.83 16.16
N LEU A 60 5.97 -4.58 15.73
CA LEU A 60 5.00 -3.81 14.94
C LEU A 60 4.61 -4.46 13.60
N PRO A 61 5.53 -5.06 12.81
CA PRO A 61 5.17 -5.76 11.57
C PRO A 61 4.27 -6.98 11.80
N HIS A 62 4.28 -7.54 13.02
CA HIS A 62 3.49 -8.73 13.36
C HIS A 62 2.13 -8.39 13.99
N ILE A 63 1.84 -7.11 14.23
CA ILE A 63 0.55 -6.68 14.75
C ILE A 63 -0.40 -6.48 13.58
N PRO A 64 -1.50 -7.24 13.49
CA PRO A 64 -2.51 -7.02 12.48
C PRO A 64 -2.97 -5.56 12.45
N SER A 65 -3.20 -4.98 11.26
CA SER A 65 -3.80 -3.64 11.19
C SER A 65 -5.31 -3.73 11.44
N PRO A 66 -5.94 -2.74 12.10
CA PRO A 66 -7.39 -2.62 12.13
C PRO A 66 -7.98 -2.51 10.71
N PRO A 67 -9.30 -2.70 10.53
CA PRO A 67 -9.96 -2.42 9.26
C PRO A 67 -9.82 -0.95 8.89
N LEU A 68 -9.73 -0.64 7.58
CA LEU A 68 -9.54 0.73 7.08
C LEU A 68 -10.58 1.73 7.64
N GLY A 69 -11.83 1.31 7.79
CA GLY A 69 -12.88 2.15 8.37
C GLY A 69 -12.56 2.57 9.81
N VAL A 70 -11.99 1.66 10.61
CA VAL A 70 -11.55 1.93 11.98
C VAL A 70 -10.34 2.86 11.99
N VAL A 71 -9.34 2.62 11.13
CA VAL A 71 -8.15 3.48 11.02
C VAL A 71 -8.56 4.92 10.67
N LYS A 72 -9.46 5.12 9.70
CA LYS A 72 -9.98 6.44 9.34
C LYS A 72 -10.71 7.13 10.50
N ALA A 73 -11.52 6.39 11.26
CA ALA A 73 -12.19 6.92 12.43
C ALA A 73 -11.21 7.32 13.54
N LEU A 74 -10.16 6.51 13.78
CA LEU A 74 -9.08 6.85 14.70
C LEU A 74 -8.33 8.12 14.27
N CYS A 75 -7.99 8.26 12.98
CA CYS A 75 -7.39 9.48 12.43
C CYS A 75 -8.28 10.71 12.69
N HIS A 76 -9.58 10.57 12.48
CA HIS A 76 -10.55 11.65 12.66
C HIS A 76 -10.73 12.06 14.13
N GLU A 77 -10.77 11.10 15.06
CA GLU A 77 -10.96 11.37 16.50
C GLU A 77 -9.69 11.84 17.21
N LEU A 78 -8.52 11.53 16.66
CA LEU A 78 -7.24 11.77 17.31
C LEU A 78 -7.04 13.22 17.81
N PRO A 79 -7.34 14.30 17.05
CA PRO A 79 -7.12 15.66 17.52
C PRO A 79 -7.83 15.93 18.85
N ALA A 80 -9.11 15.56 18.95
CA ALA A 80 -9.90 15.72 20.17
C ALA A 80 -9.36 14.85 21.32
N LYS A 81 -8.91 13.62 21.03
CA LYS A 81 -8.32 12.74 22.06
C LYS A 81 -6.98 13.27 22.59
N VAL A 82 -6.16 13.93 21.75
CA VAL A 82 -4.93 14.58 22.23
C VAL A 82 -5.26 15.74 23.17
N GLU A 83 -6.29 16.54 22.87
CA GLU A 83 -6.78 17.60 23.77
C GLU A 83 -7.27 17.04 25.12
N ASP A 84 -7.92 15.87 25.09
CA ASP A 84 -8.37 15.13 26.27
C ASP A 84 -7.24 14.38 27.03
N SER A 85 -5.99 14.65 26.69
CA SER A 85 -4.78 14.09 27.32
C SER A 85 -4.61 12.58 27.12
N TYR A 86 -5.11 12.01 26.02
CA TYR A 86 -4.76 10.66 25.61
C TYR A 86 -3.33 10.60 25.04
N GLN A 87 -2.59 9.55 25.38
CA GLN A 87 -1.14 9.46 25.10
C GLN A 87 -0.75 8.21 24.32
N SER A 88 -1.61 7.20 24.23
CA SER A 88 -1.29 5.94 23.58
C SER A 88 -2.51 5.23 23.00
N ILE A 89 -2.25 4.21 22.19
CA ILE A 89 -3.24 3.34 21.53
C ILE A 89 -3.10 1.90 22.03
N ARG A 90 -4.22 1.29 22.41
CA ARG A 90 -4.37 -0.14 22.66
C ARG A 90 -4.76 -0.85 21.36
N CYS A 91 -4.10 -1.96 21.08
CA CYS A 91 -4.46 -2.83 19.96
C CYS A 91 -5.56 -3.83 20.37
N ILE A 92 -6.72 -3.31 20.77
CA ILE A 92 -7.86 -4.10 21.27
C ILE A 92 -8.42 -5.09 20.24
N HIS A 93 -8.10 -4.84 18.97
CA HIS A 93 -8.45 -5.67 17.83
C HIS A 93 -7.58 -6.92 17.67
N THR A 94 -6.58 -7.09 18.54
CA THR A 94 -5.67 -8.22 18.54
C THR A 94 -5.62 -8.87 19.92
N THR A 95 -5.60 -10.20 19.97
CA THR A 95 -5.46 -10.94 21.24
C THR A 95 -4.03 -10.87 21.79
N SER A 96 -3.03 -10.84 20.90
CA SER A 96 -1.60 -10.86 21.23
C SER A 96 -1.06 -9.55 21.83
N ALA A 97 -1.73 -8.42 21.58
CA ALA A 97 -1.29 -7.10 22.03
C ALA A 97 -2.34 -6.35 22.86
N LYS A 98 -3.32 -7.04 23.46
CA LYS A 98 -4.43 -6.42 24.20
C LYS A 98 -3.97 -5.59 25.41
N GLU A 99 -2.92 -6.04 26.10
CA GLU A 99 -2.33 -5.34 27.26
C GLU A 99 -1.22 -4.34 26.87
N LYS A 100 -0.82 -4.34 25.60
CA LYS A 100 0.23 -3.45 25.09
C LYS A 100 -0.39 -2.12 24.63
N THR A 101 0.28 -1.04 24.97
CA THR A 101 -0.02 0.31 24.48
C THR A 101 1.11 0.82 23.61
N TYR A 102 0.74 1.47 22.52
CA TYR A 102 1.63 1.95 21.47
C TYR A 102 1.52 3.46 21.35
N PRO A 103 2.57 4.14 20.84
CA PRO A 103 2.50 5.57 20.57
C PRO A 103 1.37 5.92 19.58
N LEU A 104 0.86 7.15 19.66
CA LEU A 104 -0.23 7.64 18.79
C LEU A 104 0.10 7.56 17.29
N TRP A 105 1.38 7.73 16.90
CA TRP A 105 1.82 7.60 15.50
C TRP A 105 1.56 6.21 14.88
N ILE A 106 1.24 5.18 15.68
CA ILE A 106 0.85 3.87 15.13
C ILE A 106 -0.37 3.95 14.21
N ILE A 107 -1.24 4.94 14.43
CA ILE A 107 -2.40 5.20 13.56
C ILE A 107 -1.91 5.60 12.16
N LYS A 108 -0.90 6.49 12.07
CA LYS A 108 -0.29 6.89 10.81
C LYS A 108 0.38 5.70 10.12
N TYR A 109 1.07 4.86 10.88
CA TYR A 109 1.65 3.63 10.36
C TYR A 109 0.58 2.71 9.73
N TRP A 110 -0.55 2.49 10.40
CA TRP A 110 -1.63 1.66 9.83
C TRP A 110 -2.25 2.26 8.58
N GLU A 111 -2.36 3.59 8.50
CA GLU A 111 -2.81 4.30 7.30
C GLU A 111 -1.86 4.06 6.13
N GLU A 112 -0.55 4.23 6.34
CA GLU A 112 0.48 3.98 5.31
C GLU A 112 0.50 2.51 4.87
N VAL A 113 0.41 1.57 5.83
CA VAL A 113 0.31 0.13 5.53
C VAL A 113 -0.87 -0.16 4.60
N ASP A 114 -2.03 0.47 4.81
CA ASP A 114 -3.19 0.24 3.96
C ASP A 114 -2.98 0.78 2.55
N HIS A 115 -2.37 1.96 2.41
CA HIS A 115 -1.98 2.51 1.11
C HIS A 115 -1.05 1.56 0.35
N VAL A 116 0.02 1.10 0.99
CA VAL A 116 0.97 0.14 0.40
C VAL A 116 0.26 -1.17 0.03
N ARG A 117 -0.65 -1.66 0.88
CA ARG A 117 -1.40 -2.89 0.64
C ARG A 117 -2.32 -2.80 -0.58
N ILE A 118 -2.95 -1.64 -0.82
CA ILE A 118 -3.75 -1.41 -2.02
C ILE A 118 -2.88 -1.54 -3.26
N ALA A 119 -1.72 -0.88 -3.28
CA ALA A 119 -0.76 -0.98 -4.38
C ALA A 119 -0.25 -2.42 -4.56
N GLN A 120 0.15 -3.08 -3.47
CA GLN A 120 0.64 -4.47 -3.49
C GLN A 120 -0.40 -5.42 -4.10
N ARG A 121 -1.67 -5.32 -3.70
CA ARG A 121 -2.77 -6.15 -4.26
C ARG A 121 -2.99 -5.87 -5.75
N ALA A 122 -2.93 -4.61 -6.16
CA ALA A 122 -3.09 -4.24 -7.58
C ALA A 122 -1.97 -4.87 -8.42
N TRP A 123 -0.72 -4.77 -7.96
CA TRP A 123 0.44 -5.35 -8.62
C TRP A 123 0.43 -6.89 -8.62
N MET A 124 0.02 -7.52 -7.52
CA MET A 124 -0.20 -8.97 -7.48
C MET A 124 -1.24 -9.42 -8.51
N LYS A 125 -2.36 -8.69 -8.64
CA LYS A 125 -3.40 -8.98 -9.65
C LYS A 125 -2.83 -8.83 -11.06
N ALA A 126 -2.03 -7.80 -11.32
CA ALA A 126 -1.36 -7.59 -12.62
C ALA A 126 -0.45 -8.77 -12.99
N GLN A 127 0.44 -9.15 -12.06
CA GLN A 127 1.39 -10.25 -12.27
C GLN A 127 0.67 -11.58 -12.49
N ASP A 128 -0.38 -11.85 -11.72
CA ASP A 128 -1.23 -13.04 -11.91
C ASP A 128 -1.92 -13.05 -13.26
N SER A 129 -2.37 -11.89 -13.75
CA SER A 129 -3.02 -11.74 -15.06
C SER A 129 -2.03 -11.98 -16.20
N LEU A 130 -0.83 -11.40 -16.13
CA LEU A 130 0.25 -11.63 -17.10
C LEU A 130 0.63 -13.11 -17.15
N ARG A 131 0.80 -13.75 -15.99
CA ARG A 131 1.09 -15.19 -15.90
C ARG A 131 0.01 -16.04 -16.56
N LYS A 132 -1.27 -15.77 -16.28
CA LYS A 132 -2.41 -16.49 -16.89
C LYS A 132 -2.47 -16.28 -18.40
N THR A 133 -2.24 -15.06 -18.86
CA THR A 133 -2.23 -14.72 -20.29
C THR A 133 -1.08 -15.45 -21.00
N GLY A 134 0.11 -15.49 -20.39
CA GLY A 134 1.28 -16.20 -20.90
C GLY A 134 1.01 -17.69 -21.07
N ASN A 135 0.48 -18.34 -20.04
CA ASN A 135 0.11 -19.76 -20.09
C ASN A 135 -0.92 -20.03 -21.19
N THR A 136 -1.91 -19.14 -21.36
CA THR A 136 -2.96 -19.28 -22.37
C THR A 136 -2.39 -19.15 -23.79
N TRP A 137 -1.46 -18.21 -24.02
CA TRP A 137 -0.85 -18.00 -25.32
C TRP A 137 0.16 -19.08 -25.68
N GLN A 138 0.90 -19.58 -24.69
CA GLN A 138 1.77 -20.74 -24.84
C GLN A 138 0.99 -21.99 -25.28
N ALA A 139 -0.13 -22.28 -24.62
CA ALA A 139 -1.00 -23.40 -25.01
C ALA A 139 -1.57 -23.26 -26.44
N ARG A 140 -1.63 -22.03 -26.98
CA ARG A 140 -2.10 -21.72 -28.34
C ARG A 140 -0.98 -21.60 -29.37
N GLY A 141 0.28 -21.84 -29.00
CA GLY A 141 1.44 -21.76 -29.91
C GLY A 141 1.80 -20.34 -30.36
N LYS A 142 1.38 -19.30 -29.64
CA LYS A 142 1.66 -17.89 -29.99
C LYS A 142 3.01 -17.42 -29.44
N LEU A 143 4.12 -17.92 -30.00
CA LEU A 143 5.48 -17.66 -29.50
C LEU A 143 5.85 -16.17 -29.44
N SER A 144 5.50 -15.37 -30.45
CA SER A 144 5.79 -13.92 -30.46
C SER A 144 5.11 -13.17 -29.32
N SER A 145 3.92 -13.61 -28.92
CA SER A 145 3.17 -12.99 -27.83
C SER A 145 3.73 -13.37 -26.44
N ILE A 146 4.46 -14.49 -26.34
CA ILE A 146 5.15 -14.90 -25.10
C ILE A 146 6.37 -14.01 -24.84
N CYS A 147 7.12 -13.62 -25.88
CA CYS A 147 8.22 -12.67 -25.77
C CYS A 147 7.72 -11.35 -25.16
N ILE A 148 6.61 -10.81 -25.68
CA ILE A 148 6.00 -9.57 -25.17
C ILE A 148 5.66 -9.68 -23.68
N ILE A 149 5.09 -10.80 -23.22
CA ILE A 149 4.77 -10.98 -21.79
C ILE A 149 6.04 -11.06 -20.94
N THR A 150 7.09 -11.66 -21.48
CA THR A 150 8.40 -11.75 -20.81
C THR A 150 8.99 -10.35 -20.67
N ASP A 151 9.01 -9.57 -21.75
CA ASP A 151 9.51 -8.19 -21.78
C ASP A 151 8.71 -7.28 -20.83
N ILE A 152 7.38 -7.41 -20.80
CA ILE A 152 6.53 -6.68 -19.84
C ILE A 152 6.87 -7.10 -18.41
N SER A 153 7.03 -8.40 -18.14
CA SER A 153 7.34 -8.88 -16.79
C SER A 153 8.71 -8.41 -16.32
N GLU A 154 9.71 -8.37 -17.21
CA GLU A 154 11.03 -7.82 -16.94
C GLU A 154 10.97 -6.31 -16.71
N GLY A 155 10.24 -5.58 -17.55
CA GLY A 155 9.98 -4.15 -17.36
C GLY A 155 9.36 -3.86 -15.99
N LEU A 156 8.28 -4.56 -15.63
CA LEU A 156 7.66 -4.42 -14.30
C LEU A 156 8.63 -4.77 -13.16
N SER A 157 9.59 -5.66 -13.38
CA SER A 157 10.56 -6.06 -12.34
C SER A 157 11.55 -4.98 -11.94
N ILE A 158 11.77 -3.99 -12.80
CA ILE A 158 12.71 -2.89 -12.57
C ILE A 158 11.99 -1.56 -12.25
N LEU A 159 10.68 -1.48 -12.45
CA LEU A 159 9.92 -0.25 -12.23
C LEU A 159 9.72 0.02 -10.74
N PRO A 160 9.92 1.28 -10.28
CA PRO A 160 9.61 1.67 -8.91
C PRO A 160 8.10 1.69 -8.66
N TRP A 161 7.66 1.10 -7.55
CA TRP A 161 6.24 0.83 -7.32
C TRP A 161 5.40 2.09 -7.01
N ASN A 162 6.01 3.15 -6.48
CA ASN A 162 5.35 4.39 -6.04
C ASN A 162 5.85 5.64 -6.77
N SER A 163 6.19 5.49 -8.06
CA SER A 163 6.66 6.60 -8.88
C SER A 163 5.51 7.22 -9.68
N CYS A 164 5.72 8.43 -10.19
CA CYS A 164 4.85 8.99 -11.20
C CYS A 164 5.23 8.40 -12.56
N LEU A 165 4.24 8.17 -13.42
CA LEU A 165 4.51 7.82 -14.80
C LEU A 165 5.06 9.06 -15.52
N GLU A 166 6.25 8.95 -16.09
CA GLU A 166 6.88 10.03 -16.85
C GLU A 166 6.82 9.74 -18.35
N GLY A 167 6.93 10.80 -19.18
CA GLY A 167 7.03 10.66 -20.64
C GLY A 167 5.74 10.81 -21.43
N PHE A 168 4.60 11.11 -20.79
CA PHE A 168 3.34 11.42 -21.49
C PHE A 168 2.86 12.83 -21.17
N SER A 169 2.14 13.44 -22.10
CA SER A 169 1.68 14.83 -22.03
C SER A 169 0.74 15.09 -20.84
N ALA A 170 0.06 14.06 -20.36
CA ALA A 170 -0.87 14.11 -19.22
C ALA A 170 -0.33 13.47 -17.92
N SER A 171 0.86 12.86 -17.92
CA SER A 171 1.23 11.90 -16.86
C SER A 171 1.88 12.49 -15.60
N ALA A 172 2.12 13.80 -15.54
CA ALA A 172 2.81 14.43 -14.39
C ALA A 172 2.13 14.22 -13.03
N GLN A 173 0.90 13.69 -12.99
CA GLN A 173 0.16 13.37 -11.77
C GLN A 173 -0.31 11.91 -11.69
N GLU A 174 0.10 11.05 -12.62
CA GLU A 174 -0.40 9.68 -12.71
C GLU A 174 0.47 8.72 -11.92
N ASP A 175 -0.15 7.99 -11.00
CA ASP A 175 0.49 6.93 -10.23
C ASP A 175 0.86 5.74 -11.13
N MET A 176 2.07 5.20 -10.95
CA MET A 176 2.54 3.97 -11.60
C MET A 176 1.55 2.79 -11.48
N THR A 177 0.76 2.71 -10.42
CA THR A 177 -0.28 1.68 -10.26
C THR A 177 -1.35 1.71 -11.36
N SER A 178 -1.47 2.81 -12.10
CA SER A 178 -2.33 2.92 -13.29
C SER A 178 -2.00 1.89 -14.37
N LEU A 179 -0.72 1.50 -14.51
CA LEU A 179 -0.28 0.52 -15.50
C LEU A 179 -0.90 -0.87 -15.28
N VAL A 180 -1.32 -1.17 -14.05
CA VAL A 180 -2.02 -2.42 -13.72
C VAL A 180 -3.23 -2.64 -14.62
N THR A 181 -3.94 -1.57 -15.00
CA THR A 181 -5.13 -1.68 -15.86
C THR A 181 -4.82 -2.21 -17.26
N TYR A 182 -3.64 -1.93 -17.84
CA TYR A 182 -3.23 -2.52 -19.12
C TYR A 182 -3.08 -4.05 -19.06
N THR A 183 -2.78 -4.57 -17.88
CA THR A 183 -2.60 -6.01 -17.66
C THR A 183 -3.88 -6.72 -17.20
N SER A 184 -4.94 -5.97 -16.88
CA SER A 184 -6.19 -6.51 -16.36
C SER A 184 -7.28 -6.56 -17.42
N ASN A 185 -8.46 -7.06 -17.04
CA ASN A 185 -9.67 -6.99 -17.87
C ASN A 185 -10.54 -5.78 -17.50
N ASP A 186 -9.97 -4.81 -16.76
CA ASP A 186 -10.69 -3.62 -16.34
C ASP A 186 -10.78 -2.63 -17.53
N TRP A 187 -11.81 -1.79 -17.54
CA TRP A 187 -11.97 -0.79 -18.61
C TRP A 187 -10.86 0.26 -18.55
N LEU A 188 -10.31 0.59 -19.73
CA LEU A 188 -9.40 1.72 -19.87
C LEU A 188 -10.14 3.01 -19.51
N LYS A 189 -9.43 3.86 -18.78
CA LYS A 189 -9.85 5.23 -18.46
C LYS A 189 -9.26 6.21 -19.47
N ASP A 190 -9.80 7.43 -19.51
CA ASP A 190 -9.41 8.51 -20.44
C ASP A 190 -7.89 8.71 -20.51
N PHE A 191 -7.18 8.62 -19.39
CA PHE A 191 -5.74 8.79 -19.38
C PHE A 191 -4.99 7.72 -20.19
N HIS A 192 -5.45 6.46 -20.19
CA HIS A 192 -4.83 5.41 -21.00
C HIS A 192 -5.00 5.71 -22.50
N ILE A 193 -6.16 6.27 -22.87
CA ILE A 193 -6.43 6.71 -24.24
C ILE A 193 -5.45 7.82 -24.62
N ASN A 194 -5.24 8.80 -23.74
CA ASN A 194 -4.28 9.89 -23.96
C ASN A 194 -2.85 9.36 -24.09
N GLN A 195 -2.43 8.41 -23.25
CA GLN A 195 -1.12 7.76 -23.37
C GLN A 195 -0.96 7.07 -24.74
N MET A 196 -1.98 6.34 -25.22
CA MET A 196 -1.95 5.75 -26.55
C MET A 196 -1.88 6.79 -27.67
N LEU A 197 -2.60 7.91 -27.53
CA LEU A 197 -2.55 9.01 -28.50
C LEU A 197 -1.17 9.69 -28.53
N ASP A 198 -0.54 9.87 -27.38
CA ASP A 198 0.83 10.40 -27.29
C ASP A 198 1.81 9.47 -28.02
N LEU A 199 1.73 8.14 -27.81
CA LEU A 199 2.58 7.18 -28.52
C LEU A 199 2.43 7.29 -30.04
N LEU A 200 1.19 7.44 -30.54
CA LEU A 200 0.93 7.61 -31.97
C LEU A 200 1.49 8.91 -32.54
N GLN A 201 1.60 9.96 -31.72
CA GLN A 201 2.21 11.23 -32.16
C GLN A 201 3.74 11.13 -32.25
N PHE A 202 4.38 10.34 -31.40
CA PHE A 202 5.83 10.15 -31.42
C PHE A 202 6.30 9.17 -32.51
N ASP A 203 5.43 8.28 -32.97
CA ASP A 203 5.73 7.33 -34.06
C ASP A 203 5.61 7.94 -35.49
N LEU A 204 5.03 9.14 -35.62
CA LEU A 204 4.83 9.88 -36.89
C LEU A 204 5.85 11.00 -37.07
#